data_AF-H0GR60-F1
#
_entry.id   AF-H0GR60-F1
#
_cell.length_a   1.000
_cell.length_b   1.000
_cell.length_c   1.000
_cell.angle_alpha   90.00
_cell.angle_beta   90.00
_cell.angle_gamma   90.00
#
_symmetry.space_group_name_H-M   'P 1'
#
loop_
_entity.id
_entity.type
_entity.pdbx_description
1 polymer ?
#
loop_
_entity_poly.entity_id
_entity_poly.type
_entity_poly.pdbx_seq_one_letter_code
_entity_poly.pdbx_strand_id
1 'polypeptide(L)'
;MLALNIAFIYETTVFKNTSHWFLFLRTIRFQDDQGHLNLPPSFWNANGKRLLKGTSFDTLFDALTPEEEIVQGFEIAVDLAHKWNEEFGLEIPEDFLGVDEKNHEKDFNLKLERFISVAYTLSSRGFEIDAFHETGLVPIGDLFNHHVSNPDLKFVSLYDVCDKCGESGMCKHLLAEEYLEAQEQEQEHCAPVAATVATRTIDDELLDRLENNKEDESSNKDTDSEDEDNGAENADECVDLVLKNDVRQNQEIFNSYGELSNVFLLARYGFAVPGNQHDIVHLGPDFMKILREGDKHQEKVKWWSQVGHGLFSAWYVQMRQEDEENEENEENEKQSDDLPEEAGSEEEEEEGGSEEEGDDDGLNSWLSQLYISFNGELSPSAWALANLLTLTGAQWESLFSQKASPYISDSIVNEEKLPFLAKTNNLHAKRLLSRLLKDKQLSNVKGGQVPHGTGVPGKMLQNAQILVQSEHRILERCLERLS
;
A
#
# COMPACT_ATOMS: atom_id res chain seq x y z
N MET A 1 0.50 13.45 5.25
CA MET A 1 -0.45 14.03 4.24
C MET A 1 -1.28 15.25 4.69
N LEU A 2 -1.89 15.29 5.88
CA LEU A 2 -2.74 16.43 6.29
C LEU A 2 -2.03 17.81 6.20
N ALA A 3 -0.80 17.89 6.70
CA ALA A 3 0.01 19.11 6.63
C ALA A 3 0.21 19.60 5.19
N LEU A 4 0.48 18.69 4.25
CA LEU A 4 0.64 19.01 2.83
C LEU A 4 -0.65 19.57 2.22
N ASN A 5 -1.81 19.01 2.57
CA ASN A 5 -3.11 19.52 2.12
C ASN A 5 -3.34 20.96 2.60
N ILE A 6 -3.08 21.22 3.88
CA ILE A 6 -3.23 22.56 4.47
C ILE A 6 -2.26 23.54 3.81
N ALA A 7 -0.98 23.17 3.68
CA ALA A 7 0.03 23.99 3.03
C ALA A 7 -0.37 24.34 1.59
N PHE A 8 -0.79 23.35 0.80
CA PHE A 8 -1.29 23.57 -0.57
C PHE A 8 -2.43 24.59 -0.62
N ILE A 9 -3.42 24.45 0.26
CA ILE A 9 -4.56 25.37 0.33
C ILE A 9 -4.06 26.78 0.61
N TYR A 10 -3.26 26.99 1.66
CA TYR A 10 -2.75 28.32 2.01
C TYR A 10 -1.88 28.93 0.91
N GLU A 11 -0.97 28.16 0.32
CA GLU A 11 -0.09 28.61 -0.76
C GLU A 11 -0.87 29.02 -2.01
N THR A 12 -1.96 28.31 -2.32
CA THR A 12 -2.78 28.59 -3.51
C THR A 12 -3.88 29.62 -3.30
N THR A 13 -4.38 29.82 -2.06
CA THR A 13 -5.52 30.70 -1.79
C THR A 13 -5.18 31.96 -0.99
N VAL A 14 -4.19 31.93 -0.10
CA VAL A 14 -3.83 33.08 0.74
C VAL A 14 -2.58 33.75 0.19
N PHE A 15 -1.48 33.01 0.09
CA PHE A 15 -0.18 33.56 -0.32
C PHE A 15 -0.13 33.87 -1.81
N LYS A 16 -0.65 32.98 -2.67
CA LYS A 16 -0.73 33.20 -4.13
C LYS A 16 0.63 33.64 -4.67
N ASN A 17 0.72 34.81 -5.29
CA ASN A 17 1.93 35.33 -5.90
C ASN A 17 3.08 35.63 -4.92
N THR A 18 2.85 35.64 -3.60
CA THR A 18 3.94 35.77 -2.61
C THR A 18 4.62 34.44 -2.30
N SER A 19 3.98 33.32 -2.64
CA SER A 19 4.56 31.99 -2.55
C SER A 19 5.65 31.77 -3.60
N HIS A 20 6.74 31.14 -3.21
CA HIS A 20 7.75 30.65 -4.16
C HIS A 20 7.20 29.54 -5.07
N TRP A 21 6.19 28.80 -4.60
CA TRP A 21 5.68 27.60 -5.26
C TRP A 21 4.39 27.82 -6.04
N PHE A 22 3.72 28.97 -5.91
CA PHE A 22 2.39 29.19 -6.52
C PHE A 22 2.33 28.96 -8.03
N LEU A 23 3.41 29.27 -8.76
CA LEU A 23 3.46 29.01 -10.21
C LEU A 23 3.37 27.52 -10.55
N PHE A 24 3.96 26.66 -9.72
CA PHE A 24 3.86 25.21 -9.80
C PHE A 24 2.52 24.72 -9.26
N LEU A 25 2.15 25.10 -8.03
CA LEU A 25 0.96 24.59 -7.35
C LEU A 25 -0.34 24.91 -8.11
N ARG A 26 -0.44 26.08 -8.77
CA ARG A 26 -1.62 26.42 -9.59
C ARG A 26 -1.80 25.52 -10.83
N THR A 27 -0.79 24.75 -11.21
CA THR A 27 -0.89 23.78 -12.32
C THR A 27 -1.60 22.49 -11.89
N ILE A 28 -1.64 22.22 -10.58
CA ILE A 28 -2.32 21.08 -9.99
C ILE A 28 -3.83 21.36 -10.00
N ARG A 29 -4.57 20.60 -10.81
CA ARG A 29 -6.01 20.78 -11.01
C ARG A 29 -6.79 19.79 -10.17
N PHE A 30 -7.40 20.27 -9.09
CA PHE A 30 -8.35 19.51 -8.28
C PHE A 30 -9.79 19.57 -8.81
N GLN A 31 -10.05 20.32 -9.87
CA GLN A 31 -11.35 20.39 -10.53
C GLN A 31 -11.18 20.44 -12.06
N ASP A 32 -12.20 20.00 -12.79
CA ASP A 32 -12.23 20.06 -14.25
C ASP A 32 -12.55 21.47 -14.78
N ASP A 33 -12.48 21.66 -16.11
CA ASP A 33 -12.77 22.95 -16.75
C ASP A 33 -14.25 23.40 -16.58
N GLN A 34 -15.13 22.51 -16.15
CA GLN A 34 -16.54 22.78 -15.86
C GLN A 34 -16.79 23.07 -14.37
N GLY A 35 -15.75 22.99 -13.53
CA GLY A 35 -15.81 23.20 -12.08
C GLY A 35 -16.26 21.97 -11.29
N HIS A 36 -16.28 20.78 -11.88
CA HIS A 36 -16.52 19.55 -11.13
C HIS A 36 -15.26 19.12 -10.38
N LEU A 37 -15.44 18.80 -9.10
CA LEU A 37 -14.36 18.32 -8.23
C LEU A 37 -13.89 16.92 -8.62
N ASN A 38 -12.59 16.67 -8.48
CA ASN A 38 -11.97 15.35 -8.61
C ASN A 38 -12.17 14.57 -7.30
N LEU A 39 -13.34 13.98 -7.13
CA LEU A 39 -13.67 13.23 -5.92
C LEU A 39 -13.30 11.75 -6.06
N PRO A 40 -12.71 11.11 -5.02
CA PRO A 40 -12.51 9.67 -5.01
C PRO A 40 -13.85 8.92 -5.13
N PRO A 41 -13.84 7.65 -5.59
CA PRO A 41 -15.07 6.86 -5.73
C PRO A 41 -15.93 6.75 -4.47
N SER A 42 -15.32 6.82 -3.29
CA SER A 42 -15.99 6.86 -1.98
C SER A 42 -16.92 8.08 -1.81
N PHE A 43 -16.73 9.15 -2.57
CA PHE A 43 -17.58 10.35 -2.57
C PHE A 43 -18.43 10.51 -3.84
N TRP A 44 -18.45 9.52 -4.73
CA TRP A 44 -19.34 9.54 -5.87
C TRP A 44 -20.80 9.37 -5.45
N ASN A 45 -21.72 9.81 -6.31
CA ASN A 45 -23.14 9.54 -6.08
C ASN A 45 -23.47 8.04 -6.22
N ALA A 46 -24.66 7.64 -5.80
CA ALA A 46 -25.10 6.24 -5.81
C ALA A 46 -25.02 5.56 -7.19
N ASN A 47 -25.23 6.30 -8.28
CA ASN A 47 -25.11 5.76 -9.64
C ASN A 47 -23.65 5.49 -10.01
N GLY A 48 -22.73 6.37 -9.60
CA GLY A 48 -21.29 6.19 -9.76
C GLY A 48 -20.79 5.00 -8.96
N LYS A 49 -21.09 4.94 -7.65
CA LYS A 49 -20.69 3.83 -6.78
C LYS A 49 -21.18 2.48 -7.26
N ARG A 50 -22.41 2.42 -7.81
CA ARG A 50 -22.98 1.17 -8.36
C ARG A 50 -22.09 0.55 -9.45
N LEU A 51 -21.37 1.35 -10.24
CA LEU A 51 -20.47 0.83 -11.27
C LEU A 51 -19.36 -0.06 -10.69
N LEU A 52 -18.83 0.32 -9.52
CA LEU A 52 -17.73 -0.37 -8.86
C LEU A 52 -18.23 -1.40 -7.83
N LYS A 53 -19.54 -1.49 -7.57
CA LYS A 53 -20.08 -2.45 -6.61
C LYS A 53 -19.75 -3.90 -7.03
N GLY A 54 -19.24 -4.69 -6.09
CA GLY A 54 -18.86 -6.08 -6.27
C GLY A 54 -17.47 -6.31 -6.87
N THR A 55 -16.78 -5.26 -7.33
CA THR A 55 -15.39 -5.36 -7.79
C THR A 55 -14.43 -5.54 -6.61
N SER A 56 -13.16 -5.80 -6.89
CA SER A 56 -12.11 -5.83 -5.88
C SER A 56 -11.96 -4.48 -5.17
N PHE A 57 -12.22 -3.37 -5.88
CA PHE A 57 -12.26 -2.03 -5.29
C PHE A 57 -13.31 -1.89 -4.18
N ASP A 58 -14.50 -2.47 -4.37
CA ASP A 58 -15.55 -2.48 -3.34
C ASP A 58 -15.31 -3.51 -2.24
N THR A 59 -14.62 -4.62 -2.55
CA THR A 59 -14.62 -5.80 -1.67
C THR A 59 -13.33 -6.06 -0.92
N LEU A 60 -12.18 -5.55 -1.39
CA LEU A 60 -10.87 -5.79 -0.79
C LEU A 60 -10.48 -4.68 0.21
N PHE A 61 -10.90 -3.44 -0.02
CA PHE A 61 -10.51 -2.27 0.78
C PHE A 61 -11.69 -1.44 1.28
N ASP A 62 -12.93 -1.90 1.04
CA ASP A 62 -14.15 -1.09 1.25
C ASP A 62 -14.06 0.34 0.69
N ALA A 63 -13.31 0.54 -0.41
CA ALA A 63 -12.94 1.87 -0.92
C ALA A 63 -14.11 2.68 -1.53
N LEU A 64 -15.34 2.15 -1.44
CA LEU A 64 -16.58 2.89 -1.73
C LEU A 64 -17.19 3.55 -0.49
N THR A 65 -16.69 3.24 0.70
CA THR A 65 -17.04 3.87 1.96
C THR A 65 -16.09 5.04 2.22
N PRO A 66 -16.61 6.23 2.59
CA PRO A 66 -15.77 7.33 3.04
C PRO A 66 -14.94 6.96 4.28
N GLU A 67 -13.65 7.26 4.25
CA GLU A 67 -12.74 7.13 5.40
C GLU A 67 -13.05 8.21 6.44
N GLU A 68 -13.13 7.81 7.71
CA GLU A 68 -13.42 8.73 8.82
C GLU A 68 -12.24 9.67 9.09
N GLU A 69 -11.01 9.20 8.86
CA GLU A 69 -9.76 9.93 9.05
C GLU A 69 -9.70 11.18 8.17
N ILE A 70 -10.24 11.13 6.95
CA ILE A 70 -10.26 12.28 6.04
C ILE A 70 -11.21 13.37 6.57
N VAL A 71 -12.34 12.97 7.16
CA VAL A 71 -13.29 13.90 7.76
C VAL A 71 -12.68 14.54 9.01
N GLN A 72 -12.06 13.73 9.88
CA GLN A 72 -11.35 14.23 11.06
C GLN A 72 -10.21 15.17 10.67
N GLY A 73 -9.44 14.84 9.63
CA GLY A 73 -8.38 15.70 9.11
C GLY A 73 -8.91 17.05 8.61
N PHE A 74 -10.08 17.07 7.98
CA PHE A 74 -10.74 18.32 7.59
C PHE A 74 -11.15 19.17 8.81
N GLU A 75 -11.74 18.56 9.84
CA GLU A 75 -12.11 19.25 11.08
C GLU A 75 -10.87 19.86 11.77
N ILE A 76 -9.78 19.10 11.85
CA ILE A 76 -8.49 19.59 12.37
C ILE A 76 -7.99 20.78 11.54
N ALA A 77 -8.09 20.72 10.21
CA ALA A 77 -7.66 21.82 9.34
C ALA A 77 -8.49 23.10 9.55
N VAL A 78 -9.80 22.97 9.76
CA VAL A 78 -10.69 24.09 10.09
C VAL A 78 -10.30 24.71 11.43
N ASP A 79 -10.14 23.89 12.47
CA ASP A 79 -9.75 24.35 13.81
C ASP A 79 -8.39 25.07 13.80
N LEU A 80 -7.41 24.50 13.08
CA LEU A 80 -6.10 25.11 12.91
C LEU A 80 -6.18 26.47 12.18
N ALA A 81 -7.00 26.58 11.14
CA ALA A 81 -7.16 27.83 10.41
C ALA A 81 -7.72 28.95 11.31
N HIS A 82 -8.72 28.62 12.15
CA HIS A 82 -9.26 29.56 13.13
C HIS A 82 -8.24 29.93 14.20
N LYS A 83 -7.49 28.96 14.72
CA LYS A 83 -6.44 29.19 15.71
C LYS A 83 -5.34 30.10 15.16
N TRP A 84 -4.85 29.85 13.95
CA TRP A 84 -3.82 30.70 13.32
C TRP A 84 -4.32 32.09 12.99
N ASN A 85 -5.61 32.24 12.67
CA ASN A 85 -6.22 33.56 12.50
C ASN A 85 -6.23 34.35 13.83
N GLU A 86 -6.62 33.71 14.93
CA GLU A 86 -6.67 34.34 16.25
C GLU A 86 -5.27 34.68 16.80
N GLU A 87 -4.32 33.74 16.72
CA GLU A 87 -3.00 33.88 17.32
C GLU A 87 -2.03 34.72 16.47
N PHE A 88 -2.08 34.56 15.15
CA PHE A 88 -1.09 35.14 14.22
C PHE A 88 -1.70 36.11 13.20
N GLY A 89 -3.04 36.28 13.17
CA GLY A 89 -3.70 37.12 12.17
C GLY A 89 -3.65 36.55 10.76
N LEU A 90 -3.39 35.26 10.60
CA LEU A 90 -3.31 34.60 9.30
C LEU A 90 -4.71 34.50 8.68
N GLU A 91 -4.88 34.93 7.43
CA GLU A 91 -6.18 34.91 6.73
C GLU A 91 -6.70 33.47 6.59
N ILE A 92 -8.00 33.26 6.85
CA ILE A 92 -8.63 31.94 6.69
C ILE A 92 -8.92 31.71 5.20
N PRO A 93 -8.56 30.55 4.64
CA PRO A 93 -9.00 30.13 3.31
C PRO A 93 -10.52 29.93 3.22
N GLU A 94 -11.30 31.00 3.09
CA GLU A 94 -12.78 30.98 3.20
C GLU A 94 -13.46 29.93 2.32
N ASP A 95 -12.93 29.70 1.11
CA ASP A 95 -13.46 28.73 0.14
C ASP A 95 -13.23 27.25 0.55
N PHE A 96 -12.36 27.00 1.53
CA PHE A 96 -11.96 25.66 1.96
C PHE A 96 -12.18 25.44 3.45
N LEU A 97 -11.77 26.37 4.31
CA LEU A 97 -11.68 26.17 5.77
C LEU A 97 -12.58 27.11 6.59
N GLY A 98 -13.19 28.13 5.98
CA GLY A 98 -14.01 29.12 6.72
C GLY A 98 -15.48 28.73 6.87
N VAL A 99 -15.85 27.71 7.64
CA VAL A 99 -17.24 27.17 7.69
C VAL A 99 -18.24 28.17 8.29
N ASP A 100 -19.35 28.45 7.59
CA ASP A 100 -20.42 29.37 8.05
C ASP A 100 -21.40 28.69 9.02
N GLU A 101 -21.45 29.17 10.26
CA GLU A 101 -22.37 28.68 11.31
C GLU A 101 -23.86 28.75 10.92
N LYS A 102 -24.27 29.71 10.08
CA LYS A 102 -25.69 29.91 9.74
C LYS A 102 -26.24 28.84 8.80
N ASN A 103 -25.37 28.22 8.01
CA ASN A 103 -25.71 27.17 7.05
C ASN A 103 -24.72 26.00 7.17
N HIS A 104 -24.40 25.67 8.43
CA HIS A 104 -23.30 24.78 8.79
C HIS A 104 -23.27 23.48 7.99
N GLU A 105 -24.36 22.70 7.99
CA GLU A 105 -24.36 21.37 7.35
C GLU A 105 -24.06 21.42 5.84
N LYS A 106 -24.68 22.35 5.11
CA LYS A 106 -24.50 22.43 3.65
C LYS A 106 -23.14 23.02 3.29
N ASP A 107 -22.70 24.02 4.04
CA ASP A 107 -21.41 24.69 3.81
C ASP A 107 -20.23 23.79 4.19
N PHE A 108 -20.35 23.07 5.30
CA PHE A 108 -19.40 22.05 5.75
C PHE A 108 -19.21 20.97 4.68
N ASN A 109 -20.30 20.38 4.18
CA ASN A 109 -20.20 19.33 3.15
C ASN A 109 -19.54 19.82 1.86
N LEU A 110 -19.86 21.05 1.42
CA LEU A 110 -19.24 21.64 0.22
C LEU A 110 -17.72 21.84 0.40
N LYS A 111 -17.31 22.31 1.58
CA LYS A 111 -15.91 22.57 1.92
C LYS A 111 -15.12 21.29 2.15
N LEU A 112 -15.75 20.30 2.78
CA LEU A 112 -15.23 18.95 2.91
C LEU A 112 -14.97 18.33 1.52
N GLU A 113 -15.92 18.39 0.59
CA GLU A 113 -15.72 17.89 -0.78
C GLU A 113 -14.55 18.59 -1.47
N ARG A 114 -14.39 19.91 -1.31
CA ARG A 114 -13.24 20.65 -1.85
C ARG A 114 -11.93 20.20 -1.23
N PHE A 115 -11.90 20.01 0.08
CA PHE A 115 -10.74 19.52 0.81
C PHE A 115 -10.34 18.10 0.36
N ILE A 116 -11.31 17.20 0.24
CA ILE A 116 -11.12 15.84 -0.28
C ILE A 116 -10.59 15.89 -1.71
N SER A 117 -11.15 16.75 -2.54
CA SER A 117 -10.71 16.91 -3.92
C SER A 117 -9.26 17.35 -4.02
N VAL A 118 -8.80 18.21 -3.11
CA VAL A 118 -7.38 18.59 -2.98
C VAL A 118 -6.58 17.39 -2.50
N ALA A 119 -6.96 16.75 -1.39
CA ALA A 119 -6.25 15.62 -0.80
C ALA A 119 -6.03 14.48 -1.82
N TYR A 120 -7.09 14.12 -2.54
CA TYR A 120 -7.07 13.10 -3.58
C TYR A 120 -6.24 13.49 -4.81
N THR A 121 -6.19 14.78 -5.14
CA THR A 121 -5.33 15.25 -6.23
C THR A 121 -3.86 15.25 -5.80
N LEU A 122 -3.56 15.60 -4.55
CA LEU A 122 -2.19 15.61 -4.02
C LEU A 122 -1.66 14.21 -3.78
N SER A 123 -2.48 13.26 -3.32
CA SER A 123 -2.07 11.85 -3.20
C SER A 123 -1.62 11.26 -4.54
N SER A 124 -2.17 11.75 -5.65
CA SER A 124 -1.77 11.31 -6.99
C SER A 124 -0.45 11.91 -7.51
N ARG A 125 0.17 12.84 -6.76
CA ARG A 125 1.37 13.61 -7.15
C ARG A 125 2.48 13.61 -6.09
N GLY A 126 2.17 13.13 -4.89
CA GLY A 126 3.13 13.02 -3.80
C GLY A 126 4.18 11.96 -4.11
N PHE A 127 5.42 12.28 -3.74
CA PHE A 127 6.55 11.36 -3.72
C PHE A 127 6.92 11.10 -2.27
N GLU A 128 7.28 9.86 -1.96
CA GLU A 128 7.97 9.53 -0.72
C GLU A 128 9.41 10.02 -0.87
N ILE A 129 9.77 11.02 -0.08
CA ILE A 129 11.06 11.72 -0.17
C ILE A 129 12.10 10.94 0.62
N ASP A 130 11.89 10.83 1.93
CA ASP A 130 12.75 10.09 2.86
C ASP A 130 11.99 9.87 4.18
N ALA A 131 12.62 9.19 5.14
CA ALA A 131 12.03 8.88 6.45
C ALA A 131 11.71 10.12 7.31
N PHE A 132 12.29 11.29 7.01
CA PHE A 132 12.10 12.53 7.78
C PHE A 132 11.07 13.47 7.14
N HIS A 133 11.15 13.67 5.84
CA HIS A 133 10.28 14.54 5.05
C HIS A 133 8.96 13.84 4.65
N GLU A 134 8.90 12.51 4.74
CA GLU A 134 7.75 11.68 4.39
C GLU A 134 7.27 11.93 2.95
N THR A 135 6.06 12.46 2.76
CA THR A 135 5.47 12.75 1.45
C THR A 135 5.62 14.22 1.06
N GLY A 136 6.27 14.48 -0.08
CA GLY A 136 6.47 15.81 -0.65
C GLY A 136 5.93 15.93 -2.08
N LEU A 137 5.77 17.16 -2.55
CA LEU A 137 5.56 17.44 -3.98
C LEU A 137 6.90 17.78 -4.62
N VAL A 138 7.25 17.06 -5.69
CA VAL A 138 8.49 17.25 -6.45
C VAL A 138 8.13 17.91 -7.78
N PRO A 139 8.33 19.24 -7.94
CA PRO A 139 8.11 19.91 -9.21
C PRO A 139 8.91 19.23 -10.32
N ILE A 140 8.32 19.14 -11.52
CA ILE A 140 8.86 18.40 -12.67
C ILE A 140 8.75 16.87 -12.50
N GLY A 141 9.07 16.32 -11.32
CA GLY A 141 8.90 14.89 -11.03
C GLY A 141 7.48 14.40 -11.21
N ASP A 142 6.50 15.19 -10.77
CA ASP A 142 5.07 14.87 -10.88
C ASP A 142 4.46 15.01 -12.30
N LEU A 143 5.28 15.31 -13.32
CA LEU A 143 4.86 15.38 -14.72
C LEU A 143 4.95 14.04 -15.45
N PHE A 144 5.79 13.12 -14.96
CA PHE A 144 6.03 11.84 -15.62
C PHE A 144 4.91 10.85 -15.31
N ASN A 145 4.22 10.38 -16.35
CA ASN A 145 3.11 9.43 -16.20
C ASN A 145 3.62 8.04 -15.80
N HIS A 146 2.76 7.26 -15.15
CA HIS A 146 3.04 5.87 -14.79
C HIS A 146 2.96 4.92 -15.99
N HIS A 147 3.93 4.00 -16.10
CA HIS A 147 3.83 2.82 -16.96
C HIS A 147 4.04 1.52 -16.16
N VAL A 148 3.10 0.58 -16.32
CA VAL A 148 3.04 -0.67 -15.52
C VAL A 148 4.24 -1.61 -15.70
N SER A 149 4.76 -1.78 -16.93
CA SER A 149 5.80 -2.79 -17.20
C SER A 149 7.14 -2.27 -17.70
N ASN A 150 7.18 -1.08 -18.31
CA ASN A 150 8.36 -0.51 -18.95
C ASN A 150 8.53 0.95 -18.53
N PRO A 151 8.81 1.23 -17.25
CA PRO A 151 9.17 2.58 -16.83
C PRO A 151 10.54 2.97 -17.43
N ASP A 152 10.68 4.23 -17.79
CA ASP A 152 11.93 4.80 -18.30
C ASP A 152 12.75 5.45 -17.19
N LEU A 153 12.09 5.87 -16.09
CA LEU A 153 12.69 6.62 -14.98
C LEU A 153 12.71 5.85 -13.67
N LYS A 154 13.71 6.15 -12.84
CA LYS A 154 13.78 5.87 -11.40
C LYS A 154 13.75 7.20 -10.65
N PHE A 155 12.90 7.30 -9.63
CA PHE A 155 13.03 8.31 -8.59
C PHE A 155 14.06 7.82 -7.57
N VAL A 156 15.05 8.64 -7.25
CA VAL A 156 16.14 8.30 -6.33
C VAL A 156 16.25 9.40 -5.29
N SER A 157 16.27 9.00 -4.02
CA SER A 157 16.48 9.86 -2.86
C SER A 157 17.31 9.11 -1.82
N LEU A 158 17.96 9.85 -0.92
CA LEU A 158 18.55 9.25 0.27
C LEU A 158 17.45 9.00 1.30
N TYR A 159 16.84 7.82 1.26
CA TYR A 159 15.68 7.51 2.10
C TYR A 159 16.06 7.29 3.57
N ASP A 160 17.17 6.59 3.81
CA ASP A 160 17.63 6.14 5.13
C ASP A 160 18.32 7.27 5.92
N VAL A 161 17.50 8.25 6.32
CA VAL A 161 17.89 9.34 7.23
C VAL A 161 17.15 9.19 8.56
N CYS A 162 17.63 9.87 9.60
CA CYS A 162 16.92 9.86 10.87
C CYS A 162 15.54 10.54 10.77
N ASP A 163 14.46 9.81 11.05
CA ASP A 163 13.06 10.24 11.09
C ASP A 163 12.77 11.49 11.94
N LYS A 164 13.65 11.83 12.90
CA LYS A 164 13.51 12.98 13.81
C LYS A 164 14.27 14.22 13.37
N CYS A 165 15.34 14.07 12.60
CA CYS A 165 16.23 15.21 12.29
C CYS A 165 16.74 15.28 10.86
N GLY A 166 16.49 14.27 10.03
CA GLY A 166 16.91 14.22 8.62
C GLY A 166 18.42 14.07 8.40
N GLU A 167 19.21 13.88 9.46
CA GLU A 167 20.65 13.67 9.35
C GLU A 167 20.92 12.25 8.81
N SER A 168 21.80 12.17 7.81
CA SER A 168 22.31 10.92 7.27
C SER A 168 23.36 10.32 8.21
N GLY A 169 23.35 8.99 8.36
CA GLY A 169 24.28 8.28 9.24
C GLY A 169 23.97 8.44 10.74
N MET A 170 24.99 8.27 11.59
CA MET A 170 24.81 8.17 13.05
C MET A 170 24.55 9.52 13.72
N CYS A 171 23.28 9.87 13.89
CA CYS A 171 22.86 11.03 14.65
C CYS A 171 22.67 10.69 16.15
N LYS A 172 22.45 11.72 16.99
CA LYS A 172 22.21 11.51 18.43
C LYS A 172 20.94 10.73 18.76
N HIS A 173 19.94 10.76 17.88
CA HIS A 173 18.69 10.02 18.09
C HIS A 173 18.92 8.52 17.88
N LEU A 174 19.60 8.13 16.80
CA LEU A 174 19.97 6.74 16.54
C LEU A 174 20.87 6.17 17.63
N LEU A 175 21.86 6.94 18.09
CA LEU A 175 22.69 6.54 19.24
C LEU A 175 21.89 6.35 20.54
N ALA A 176 20.86 7.18 20.75
CA ALA A 176 20.00 7.04 21.92
C ALA A 176 19.08 5.81 21.81
N GLU A 177 18.57 5.51 20.61
CA GLU A 177 17.77 4.32 20.33
C GLU A 177 18.58 3.04 20.50
N GLU A 178 19.76 2.95 19.89
CA GLU A 178 20.65 1.79 20.04
C GLU A 178 21.01 1.53 21.51
N TYR A 179 21.23 2.60 22.29
CA TYR A 179 21.47 2.48 23.72
C TYR A 179 20.26 1.95 24.49
N LEU A 180 19.04 2.39 24.15
CA LEU A 180 17.80 1.91 24.77
C LEU A 180 17.53 0.44 24.40
N GLU A 181 17.71 0.07 23.14
CA GLU A 181 17.57 -1.31 22.66
C GLU A 181 18.57 -2.24 23.35
N ALA A 182 19.83 -1.82 23.49
CA ALA A 182 20.83 -2.58 24.22
C ALA A 182 20.44 -2.79 25.70
N GLN A 183 19.86 -1.77 26.35
CA GLN A 183 19.34 -1.90 27.72
C GLN A 183 18.16 -2.88 27.83
N GLU A 184 17.29 -2.91 26.82
CA GLU A 184 16.15 -3.82 26.77
C GLU A 184 16.60 -5.26 26.53
N GLN A 185 17.53 -5.50 25.61
CA GLN A 185 18.15 -6.81 25.38
C GLN A 185 18.90 -7.33 26.62
N GLU A 186 19.61 -6.45 27.35
CA GLU A 186 20.23 -6.80 28.62
C GLU A 186 19.21 -7.14 29.72
N GLN A 187 18.03 -6.50 29.72
CA GLN A 187 16.93 -6.83 30.63
C GLN A 187 16.23 -8.16 30.27
N GLU A 188 16.08 -8.48 28.98
CA GLU A 188 15.52 -9.76 28.55
C GLU A 188 16.47 -10.94 28.84
N HIS A 189 17.78 -10.72 28.80
CA HIS A 189 18.77 -11.77 29.11
C HIS A 189 18.94 -12.06 30.62
N CYS A 190 18.33 -11.27 31.51
CA CYS A 190 18.44 -11.39 32.97
C CYS A 190 17.08 -11.32 33.68
N ALA A 191 16.19 -12.29 33.49
CA ALA A 191 15.04 -12.46 34.39
C ALA A 191 15.48 -12.96 35.78
N PRO A 192 15.14 -12.24 36.87
CA PRO A 192 14.21 -12.85 37.84
C PRO A 192 13.25 -11.87 38.58
N VAL A 193 12.01 -12.34 38.75
CA VAL A 193 11.05 -12.13 39.87
C VAL A 193 10.75 -10.70 40.38
N ALA A 194 9.52 -10.27 40.06
CA ALA A 194 8.56 -9.45 40.82
C ALA A 194 8.91 -8.03 41.34
N ALA A 195 8.13 -7.08 40.81
CA ALA A 195 7.50 -5.91 41.46
C ALA A 195 8.36 -4.69 41.83
N THR A 196 8.18 -3.55 41.14
CA THR A 196 7.29 -2.44 41.53
C THR A 196 7.59 -1.18 40.71
N VAL A 197 6.53 -0.42 40.43
CA VAL A 197 6.51 0.83 39.64
C VAL A 197 7.34 1.92 40.31
N ALA A 198 8.29 2.52 39.59
CA ALA A 198 8.87 3.81 39.93
C ALA A 198 9.16 4.64 38.66
N THR A 199 8.60 5.83 38.65
CA THR A 199 8.66 6.87 37.62
C THR A 199 10.12 7.20 37.25
N ARG A 200 10.47 7.05 35.96
CA ARG A 200 11.80 7.38 35.42
C ARG A 200 11.92 8.89 35.23
N THR A 201 12.67 9.55 36.11
CA THR A 201 13.28 10.86 35.85
C THR A 201 14.62 10.62 35.17
N ILE A 202 14.87 11.33 34.06
CA ILE A 202 16.15 11.31 33.33
C ILE A 202 17.25 11.76 34.28
N ASP A 203 18.33 11.00 34.36
CA ASP A 203 19.43 11.17 35.32
C ASP A 203 20.39 12.27 34.84
N ASP A 204 20.54 13.33 35.64
CA ASP A 204 21.41 14.48 35.36
C ASP A 204 22.89 14.07 35.21
N GLU A 205 23.27 12.90 35.74
CA GLU A 205 24.63 12.34 35.60
C GLU A 205 24.93 11.83 34.17
N LEU A 206 23.89 11.51 33.37
CA LEU A 206 24.04 11.09 31.97
C LEU A 206 24.33 12.29 31.04
N LEU A 207 23.75 13.47 31.36
CA LEU A 207 24.01 14.72 30.64
C LEU A 207 25.45 15.20 30.81
N ASP A 208 26.00 15.13 32.02
CA ASP A 208 27.39 15.53 32.31
C ASP A 208 28.44 14.62 31.63
N ARG A 209 28.12 13.34 31.41
CA ARG A 209 29.01 12.40 30.71
C ARG A 209 29.04 12.64 29.19
N LEU A 210 27.93 13.11 28.62
CA LEU A 210 27.83 13.43 27.19
C LEU A 210 28.48 14.78 26.83
N GLU A 211 28.54 15.73 27.78
CA GLU A 211 29.29 16.98 27.57
C GLU A 211 30.81 16.77 27.61
N ASN A 212 31.31 15.86 28.45
CA ASN A 212 32.75 15.63 28.61
C ASN A 212 33.38 14.77 27.49
N ASN A 213 32.61 13.99 26.73
CA ASN A 213 33.12 13.21 25.59
C ASN A 213 33.24 14.04 24.29
N LYS A 214 32.84 15.31 24.30
CA LYS A 214 32.95 16.21 23.13
C LYS A 214 34.30 16.91 22.99
N GLU A 215 35.20 16.80 23.95
CA GLU A 215 36.46 17.54 23.90
C GLU A 215 37.56 16.88 23.04
N ASP A 216 37.39 15.63 22.57
CA ASP A 216 38.47 14.87 21.90
C ASP A 216 38.24 14.47 20.41
N GLU A 217 37.12 14.85 19.77
CA GLU A 217 36.96 14.71 18.30
C GLU A 217 36.65 16.03 17.56
N SER A 218 36.99 17.16 18.19
CA SER A 218 37.09 18.47 17.54
C SER A 218 38.56 18.79 17.24
N SER A 219 39.26 17.92 16.49
CA SER A 219 40.58 18.27 15.94
C SER A 219 40.47 18.58 14.46
N ASN A 220 40.44 19.87 14.15
CA ASN A 220 40.64 20.45 12.82
C ASN A 220 41.70 19.69 12.02
N LYS A 221 41.29 19.12 10.89
CA LYS A 221 42.14 19.06 9.70
C LYS A 221 41.46 19.87 8.61
N ASP A 222 41.74 21.17 8.65
CA ASP A 222 41.87 21.97 7.44
C ASP A 222 43.00 21.33 6.60
N THR A 223 42.61 20.46 5.68
CA THR A 223 43.44 20.16 4.52
C THR A 223 42.77 20.85 3.35
N ASP A 224 43.35 22.00 2.97
CA ASP A 224 43.24 22.56 1.62
C ASP A 224 43.65 21.47 0.61
N SER A 225 42.69 20.64 0.18
CA SER A 225 42.70 20.06 -1.15
C SER A 225 41.85 20.98 -2.00
N GLU A 226 42.49 21.61 -2.99
CA GLU A 226 41.82 22.16 -4.16
C GLU A 226 41.23 20.96 -4.93
N ASP A 227 40.19 20.35 -4.37
CA ASP A 227 39.38 19.37 -5.09
C ASP A 227 38.53 20.16 -6.08
N GLU A 228 38.78 19.88 -7.35
CA GLU A 228 37.96 20.35 -8.45
C GLU A 228 36.49 20.12 -8.10
N ASP A 229 35.74 21.23 -8.00
CA ASP A 229 34.29 21.32 -7.94
C ASP A 229 33.67 20.60 -9.14
N ASN A 230 33.71 19.26 -9.10
CA ASN A 230 32.78 18.41 -9.81
C ASN A 230 31.50 18.54 -9.02
N GLY A 231 30.63 19.48 -9.41
CA GLY A 231 29.36 19.82 -8.76
C GLY A 231 28.36 18.67 -8.63
N ALA A 232 28.75 17.60 -7.94
CA ALA A 232 27.89 16.62 -7.34
C ALA A 232 27.21 17.33 -6.16
N GLU A 233 25.98 17.77 -6.39
CA GLU A 233 25.10 18.28 -5.35
C GLU A 233 25.02 17.23 -4.23
N ASN A 234 24.97 17.68 -2.97
CA ASN A 234 24.83 16.77 -1.82
C ASN A 234 23.54 15.96 -1.99
N ALA A 235 23.64 14.63 -2.00
CA ALA A 235 22.48 13.74 -2.16
C ALA A 235 21.42 13.96 -1.07
N ASP A 236 21.82 14.46 0.11
CA ASP A 236 20.94 14.84 1.22
C ASP A 236 20.07 16.08 0.92
N GLU A 237 20.39 16.85 -0.12
CA GLU A 237 19.71 18.12 -0.45
C GLU A 237 18.86 18.04 -1.72
N CYS A 238 18.89 16.93 -2.45
CA CYS A 238 18.20 16.78 -3.73
C CYS A 238 17.52 15.42 -3.90
N VAL A 239 16.66 15.33 -4.91
CA VAL A 239 16.08 14.08 -5.40
C VAL A 239 16.39 13.97 -6.89
N ASP A 240 16.74 12.78 -7.33
CA ASP A 240 17.18 12.51 -8.69
C ASP A 240 16.12 11.76 -9.49
N LEU A 241 15.99 12.13 -10.77
CA LEU A 241 15.19 11.43 -11.75
C LEU A 241 16.12 10.83 -12.81
N VAL A 242 16.41 9.54 -12.66
CA VAL A 242 17.44 8.85 -13.45
C VAL A 242 16.80 7.97 -14.51
N LEU A 243 17.27 8.05 -15.75
CA LEU A 243 16.84 7.14 -16.81
C LEU A 243 17.39 5.73 -16.56
N LYS A 244 16.50 4.73 -16.55
CA LYS A 244 16.86 3.30 -16.54
C LYS A 244 17.09 2.76 -17.95
N ASN A 245 16.41 3.35 -18.94
CA ASN A 245 16.39 2.87 -20.32
C ASN A 245 16.72 3.99 -21.31
N ASP A 246 17.30 3.62 -22.46
CA ASP A 246 17.51 4.55 -23.58
C ASP A 246 16.15 4.99 -24.15
N VAL A 247 15.87 6.30 -24.08
CA VAL A 247 14.64 6.88 -24.65
C VAL A 247 14.92 7.57 -25.98
N ARG A 248 14.06 7.31 -26.97
CA ARG A 248 14.18 7.94 -28.29
C ARG A 248 13.68 9.39 -28.26
N GLN A 249 14.24 10.22 -29.12
CA GLN A 249 13.77 11.60 -29.29
C GLN A 249 12.26 11.63 -29.62
N ASN A 250 11.53 12.52 -28.93
CA ASN A 250 10.07 12.70 -29.03
C ASN A 250 9.23 11.54 -28.50
N GLN A 251 9.82 10.59 -27.78
CA GLN A 251 9.07 9.61 -26.99
C GLN A 251 8.73 10.20 -25.63
N GLU A 252 7.52 9.91 -25.15
CA GLU A 252 7.13 10.21 -23.77
C GLU A 252 7.97 9.35 -22.82
N ILE A 253 8.39 9.95 -21.71
CA ILE A 253 9.17 9.29 -20.67
C ILE A 253 8.20 8.91 -19.55
N PHE A 254 8.24 7.65 -19.13
CA PHE A 254 7.36 7.15 -18.08
C PHE A 254 8.10 6.90 -16.76
N ASN A 255 7.44 7.21 -15.65
CA ASN A 255 7.84 6.81 -14.30
C ASN A 255 7.18 5.47 -13.92
N SER A 256 7.66 4.84 -12.84
CA SER A 256 6.95 3.77 -12.15
C SER A 256 6.40 4.27 -10.82
N TYR A 257 5.18 3.84 -10.47
CA TYR A 257 4.58 4.08 -9.16
C TYR A 257 4.59 2.77 -8.34
N GLY A 258 5.38 1.78 -8.78
CA GLY A 258 5.36 0.41 -8.29
C GLY A 258 4.45 -0.51 -9.10
N GLU A 259 4.44 -1.78 -8.69
CA GLU A 259 3.68 -2.88 -9.29
C GLU A 259 2.21 -2.88 -8.83
N LEU A 260 1.51 -1.78 -9.06
CA LEU A 260 0.19 -1.54 -8.49
C LEU A 260 -0.94 -2.03 -9.40
N SER A 261 -1.93 -2.72 -8.81
CA SER A 261 -3.17 -3.08 -9.50
C SER A 261 -4.03 -1.85 -9.82
N ASN A 262 -4.95 -1.96 -10.77
CA ASN A 262 -5.93 -0.90 -11.05
C ASN A 262 -6.84 -0.57 -9.87
N VAL A 263 -6.94 -1.45 -8.87
CA VAL A 263 -7.66 -1.14 -7.63
C VAL A 263 -6.90 -0.05 -6.87
N PHE A 264 -5.60 -0.25 -6.66
CA PHE A 264 -4.73 0.71 -5.98
C PHE A 264 -4.53 1.98 -6.81
N LEU A 265 -4.28 1.86 -8.12
CA LEU A 265 -4.11 3.01 -8.99
C LEU A 265 -5.36 3.91 -8.98
N LEU A 266 -6.56 3.32 -8.96
CA LEU A 266 -7.79 4.08 -8.90
C LEU A 266 -7.99 4.70 -7.52
N ALA A 267 -7.64 4.00 -6.43
CA ALA A 267 -7.84 4.47 -5.06
C ALA A 267 -6.87 5.60 -4.67
N ARG A 268 -5.59 5.48 -5.02
CA ARG A 268 -4.54 6.43 -4.61
C ARG A 268 -4.30 7.54 -5.64
N TYR A 269 -4.45 7.23 -6.94
CA TYR A 269 -4.06 8.13 -8.03
C TYR A 269 -5.21 8.52 -8.98
N GLY A 270 -6.38 7.90 -8.86
CA GLY A 270 -7.55 8.22 -9.68
C GLY A 270 -7.48 7.85 -11.15
N PHE A 271 -6.59 6.92 -11.52
CA PHE A 271 -6.53 6.38 -12.88
C PHE A 271 -6.45 4.85 -12.91
N ALA A 272 -6.69 4.28 -14.09
CA ALA A 272 -6.54 2.85 -14.33
C ALA A 272 -5.89 2.63 -15.69
N VAL A 273 -5.06 1.59 -15.80
CA VAL A 273 -4.29 1.22 -16.99
C VAL A 273 -4.93 0.01 -17.67
N PRO A 274 -5.29 0.11 -18.96
CA PRO A 274 -5.82 -1.04 -19.70
C PRO A 274 -4.80 -2.19 -19.79
N GLY A 275 -5.22 -3.39 -19.39
CA GLY A 275 -4.35 -4.58 -19.48
C GLY A 275 -3.23 -4.60 -18.44
N ASN A 276 -3.43 -3.94 -17.30
CA ASN A 276 -2.51 -3.99 -16.17
C ASN A 276 -2.31 -5.44 -15.69
N GLN A 277 -1.05 -5.89 -15.65
CA GLN A 277 -0.69 -7.27 -15.33
C GLN A 277 -0.76 -7.56 -13.81
N HIS A 278 -0.80 -6.52 -12.99
CA HIS A 278 -0.94 -6.62 -11.54
C HIS A 278 -2.42 -6.62 -11.10
N ASP A 279 -3.37 -6.60 -12.03
CA ASP A 279 -4.79 -6.67 -11.71
C ASP A 279 -5.17 -8.00 -11.07
N ILE A 280 -6.06 -7.91 -10.08
CA ILE A 280 -6.63 -9.05 -9.37
C ILE A 280 -8.16 -8.98 -9.31
N VAL A 281 -8.78 -10.13 -9.07
CA VAL A 281 -10.20 -10.23 -8.69
C VAL A 281 -10.31 -10.85 -7.31
N HIS A 282 -10.71 -10.06 -6.32
CA HIS A 282 -10.92 -10.51 -4.94
C HIS A 282 -12.17 -11.38 -4.79
N LEU A 283 -12.06 -12.44 -3.98
CA LEU A 283 -13.08 -13.48 -3.80
C LEU A 283 -13.56 -13.63 -2.35
N GLY A 284 -13.02 -12.88 -1.38
CA GLY A 284 -13.36 -13.01 0.04
C GLY A 284 -14.88 -13.06 0.31
N PRO A 285 -15.66 -12.06 -0.11
CA PRO A 285 -17.11 -12.07 0.08
C PRO A 285 -17.82 -13.22 -0.65
N ASP A 286 -17.27 -13.70 -1.76
CA ASP A 286 -17.86 -14.77 -2.54
C ASP A 286 -17.69 -16.13 -1.86
N PHE A 287 -16.54 -16.37 -1.21
CA PHE A 287 -16.38 -17.48 -0.29
C PHE A 287 -17.34 -17.35 0.89
N MET A 288 -17.42 -16.18 1.54
CA MET A 288 -18.32 -15.96 2.68
C MET A 288 -19.81 -16.20 2.36
N LYS A 289 -20.26 -15.95 1.12
CA LYS A 289 -21.64 -16.28 0.67
C LYS A 289 -21.95 -17.78 0.74
N ILE A 290 -20.95 -18.64 0.51
CA ILE A 290 -21.07 -20.09 0.63
C ILE A 290 -21.16 -20.50 2.10
N LEU A 291 -20.48 -19.78 2.98
CA LEU A 291 -20.24 -20.16 4.38
C LEU A 291 -21.36 -19.75 5.36
N ARG A 292 -22.55 -19.43 4.88
CA ARG A 292 -23.67 -18.94 5.71
C ARG A 292 -24.15 -19.97 6.75
N GLU A 293 -24.77 -19.46 7.81
CA GLU A 293 -25.14 -20.22 9.02
C GLU A 293 -25.92 -21.51 8.74
N GLY A 294 -25.46 -22.63 9.33
CA GLY A 294 -26.06 -23.96 9.19
C GLY A 294 -25.41 -24.87 8.13
N ASP A 295 -24.36 -24.40 7.45
CA ASP A 295 -23.63 -25.20 6.48
C ASP A 295 -22.66 -26.21 7.14
N LYS A 296 -22.48 -27.37 6.51
CA LYS A 296 -21.54 -28.44 6.89
C LYS A 296 -20.06 -28.00 6.90
N HIS A 297 -19.79 -26.79 6.44
CA HIS A 297 -18.46 -26.23 6.24
C HIS A 297 -17.98 -25.35 7.41
N GLN A 298 -18.84 -24.99 8.36
CA GLN A 298 -18.50 -24.06 9.45
C GLN A 298 -17.28 -24.48 10.27
N GLU A 299 -17.17 -25.77 10.62
CA GLU A 299 -16.04 -26.30 11.39
C GLU A 299 -14.71 -26.07 10.67
N LYS A 300 -14.68 -26.30 9.35
CA LYS A 300 -13.48 -26.15 8.51
C LYS A 300 -13.07 -24.69 8.34
N VAL A 301 -14.04 -23.80 8.16
CA VAL A 301 -13.78 -22.36 8.02
C VAL A 301 -13.24 -21.79 9.32
N LYS A 302 -13.85 -22.14 10.45
CA LYS A 302 -13.39 -21.71 11.77
C LYS A 302 -11.95 -22.14 12.00
N TRP A 303 -11.62 -23.38 11.64
CA TRP A 303 -10.24 -23.85 11.70
C TRP A 303 -9.32 -23.06 10.76
N TRP A 304 -9.73 -22.83 9.50
CA TRP A 304 -8.95 -22.05 8.52
C TRP A 304 -8.63 -20.64 9.02
N SER A 305 -9.64 -19.93 9.52
CA SER A 305 -9.49 -18.55 9.98
C SER A 305 -8.65 -18.42 11.25
N GLN A 306 -8.60 -19.45 12.09
CA GLN A 306 -7.87 -19.41 13.37
C GLN A 306 -6.45 -19.94 13.28
N VAL A 307 -6.23 -20.96 12.45
CA VAL A 307 -4.97 -21.73 12.44
C VAL A 307 -4.58 -22.15 11.03
N GLY A 308 -5.52 -22.67 10.25
CA GLY A 308 -5.22 -23.35 8.99
C GLY A 308 -4.60 -22.48 7.91
N HIS A 309 -5.02 -21.21 7.81
CA HIS A 309 -4.44 -20.26 6.87
C HIS A 309 -2.97 -19.97 7.20
N GLY A 310 -2.66 -19.60 8.44
CA GLY A 310 -1.29 -19.31 8.87
C GLY A 310 -0.34 -20.50 8.64
N LEU A 311 -0.77 -21.71 9.01
CA LEU A 311 0.02 -22.92 8.77
C LEU A 311 0.23 -23.21 7.28
N PHE A 312 -0.82 -23.06 6.46
CA PHE A 312 -0.70 -23.28 5.02
C PHE A 312 0.21 -22.25 4.36
N SER A 313 0.07 -20.97 4.73
CA SER A 313 0.88 -19.89 4.18
C SER A 313 2.37 -20.09 4.51
N ALA A 314 2.70 -20.40 5.76
CA ALA A 314 4.07 -20.67 6.18
C ALA A 314 4.67 -21.87 5.42
N TRP A 315 3.92 -22.96 5.30
CA TRP A 315 4.34 -24.14 4.54
C TRP A 315 4.52 -23.84 3.04
N TYR A 316 3.63 -23.04 2.44
CA TYR A 316 3.68 -22.73 1.02
C TYR A 316 4.90 -21.86 0.65
N VAL A 317 5.27 -20.91 1.53
CA VAL A 317 6.48 -20.10 1.36
C VAL A 317 7.73 -20.97 1.41
N GLN A 318 7.84 -21.87 2.40
CA GLN A 318 8.98 -22.79 2.52
C GLN A 318 9.15 -23.67 1.28
N MET A 319 8.06 -24.23 0.75
CA MET A 319 8.11 -25.04 -0.47
C MET A 319 8.58 -24.25 -1.69
N ARG A 320 8.18 -22.98 -1.81
CA ARG A 320 8.58 -22.10 -2.92
C ARG A 320 10.07 -21.75 -2.86
N GLN A 321 10.58 -21.44 -1.68
CA GLN A 321 12.01 -21.18 -1.48
C GLN A 321 12.86 -22.40 -1.81
N GLU A 322 12.42 -23.59 -1.38
CA GLU A 322 13.09 -24.85 -1.74
C GLU A 322 13.07 -25.10 -3.26
N ASP A 323 11.97 -24.80 -3.96
CA ASP A 323 11.87 -24.94 -5.42
C ASP A 323 12.81 -23.96 -6.15
N GLU A 324 12.88 -22.69 -5.71
CA GLU A 324 13.75 -21.65 -6.28
C GLU A 324 15.24 -21.98 -6.06
N GLU A 325 15.64 -22.41 -4.85
CA GLU A 325 17.00 -22.88 -4.57
C GLU A 325 17.37 -24.11 -5.41
N ASN A 326 16.41 -25.02 -5.67
CA ASN A 326 16.65 -26.19 -6.52
C ASN A 326 16.79 -25.82 -8.01
N GLU A 327 16.01 -24.85 -8.50
CA GLU A 327 16.11 -24.34 -9.88
C GLU A 327 17.47 -23.64 -10.11
N GLU A 328 17.93 -22.81 -9.18
CA GLU A 328 19.26 -22.18 -9.25
C GLU A 328 20.41 -23.20 -9.22
N ASN A 329 20.27 -24.26 -8.41
CA ASN A 329 21.24 -25.35 -8.38
C ASN A 329 21.25 -26.17 -9.68
N GLU A 330 20.09 -26.42 -10.31
CA GLU A 330 20.00 -27.11 -11.60
C GLU A 330 20.51 -26.26 -12.79
N GLU A 331 20.41 -24.93 -12.72
CA GLU A 331 21.00 -24.03 -13.71
C GLU A 331 22.51 -23.94 -13.57
N ASN A 332 23.03 -23.90 -12.34
CA ASN A 332 24.47 -23.97 -12.06
C ASN A 332 25.11 -25.31 -12.46
N GLU A 333 24.39 -26.43 -12.35
CA GLU A 333 24.90 -27.73 -12.82
C GLU A 333 24.99 -27.83 -14.36
N LYS A 334 24.17 -27.08 -15.11
CA LYS A 334 24.19 -27.07 -16.59
C LYS A 334 25.26 -26.14 -17.20
N GLN A 335 25.91 -25.31 -16.39
CA GLN A 335 26.97 -24.38 -16.82
C GLN A 335 28.40 -24.82 -16.40
N SER A 336 28.59 -26.07 -15.97
CA SER A 336 29.88 -26.55 -15.44
C SER A 336 30.85 -27.19 -16.46
N ASP A 337 30.54 -27.21 -17.76
CA ASP A 337 31.45 -27.68 -18.83
C ASP A 337 31.89 -26.53 -19.76
N ASP A 338 32.65 -25.55 -19.24
CA ASP A 338 33.82 -24.86 -19.88
C ASP A 338 34.18 -23.53 -19.15
N LEU A 339 35.33 -23.52 -18.46
CA LEU A 339 35.97 -22.39 -17.71
C LEU A 339 36.43 -21.21 -18.61
N PRO A 340 36.89 -20.02 -18.09
CA PRO A 340 37.13 -19.63 -16.69
C PRO A 340 36.54 -18.27 -16.21
N GLU A 341 36.53 -18.16 -14.87
CA GLU A 341 36.51 -17.00 -13.97
C GLU A 341 36.73 -15.59 -14.57
N GLU A 342 35.71 -14.72 -14.44
CA GLU A 342 35.76 -13.38 -13.80
C GLU A 342 34.53 -12.55 -14.21
N ALA A 343 33.62 -12.30 -13.25
CA ALA A 343 32.88 -11.05 -13.06
C ALA A 343 31.96 -11.24 -11.84
N GLY A 344 32.13 -10.41 -10.81
CA GLY A 344 31.23 -10.38 -9.66
C GLY A 344 29.84 -9.95 -10.14
N SER A 345 28.87 -10.83 -9.98
CA SER A 345 27.45 -10.50 -10.08
C SER A 345 27.03 -9.99 -8.71
N GLU A 346 26.72 -8.70 -8.66
CA GLU A 346 26.02 -8.06 -7.55
C GLU A 346 24.67 -8.77 -7.39
N GLU A 347 24.42 -9.24 -6.17
CA GLU A 347 23.13 -9.76 -5.73
C GLU A 347 22.13 -8.60 -5.81
N GLU A 348 21.26 -8.61 -6.82
CA GLU A 348 20.06 -7.77 -6.82
C GLU A 348 19.13 -8.35 -5.76
N GLU A 349 19.21 -7.79 -4.54
CA GLU A 349 18.21 -7.99 -3.50
C GLU A 349 16.85 -7.60 -4.09
N GLU A 350 15.98 -8.60 -4.27
CA GLU A 350 14.56 -8.35 -4.49
C GLU A 350 14.05 -7.56 -3.28
N GLU A 351 13.86 -6.25 -3.47
CA GLU A 351 13.17 -5.38 -2.53
C GLU A 351 11.79 -6.00 -2.28
N GLY A 352 11.70 -6.70 -1.14
CA GLY A 352 10.47 -7.18 -0.56
C GLY A 352 9.50 -6.02 -0.53
N GLY A 353 8.38 -6.20 -1.24
CA GLY A 353 7.30 -5.23 -1.27
C GLY A 353 7.00 -4.80 0.15
N SER A 354 7.09 -3.50 0.37
CA SER A 354 6.76 -2.82 1.62
C SER A 354 5.51 -3.45 2.24
N GLU A 355 5.70 -4.23 3.30
CA GLU A 355 4.66 -4.49 4.26
C GLU A 355 4.37 -3.15 4.90
N GLU A 356 3.42 -2.40 4.31
CA GLU A 356 2.72 -1.36 5.06
C GLU A 356 2.09 -2.07 6.25
N GLU A 357 2.77 -2.03 7.40
CA GLU A 357 2.17 -2.25 8.72
C GLU A 357 1.19 -1.10 8.99
N GLY A 358 0.11 -1.08 8.21
CA GLY A 358 -1.12 -0.42 8.57
C GLY A 358 -1.84 -1.34 9.56
N ASP A 359 -1.86 -0.94 10.82
CA ASP A 359 -2.85 -1.37 11.81
C ASP A 359 -4.26 -1.01 11.28
N ASP A 360 -4.79 -1.78 10.33
CA ASP A 360 -6.17 -1.72 9.87
C ASP A 360 -6.90 -3.02 10.21
N ASP A 361 -7.72 -2.94 11.27
CA ASP A 361 -8.59 -4.00 11.78
C ASP A 361 -9.84 -4.21 10.88
N GLY A 362 -9.66 -4.17 9.55
CA GLY A 362 -10.74 -4.01 8.57
C GLY A 362 -11.27 -5.30 7.89
N LEU A 363 -10.42 -6.30 7.64
CA LEU A 363 -10.80 -7.57 6.98
C LEU A 363 -9.89 -8.69 7.49
N ASN A 364 -10.44 -9.84 7.90
CA ASN A 364 -9.61 -10.99 8.35
C ASN A 364 -8.48 -11.24 7.34
N SER A 365 -7.21 -11.14 7.75
CA SER A 365 -6.00 -11.22 6.91
C SER A 365 -6.00 -12.34 5.85
N TRP A 366 -6.69 -13.47 6.11
CA TRP A 366 -6.81 -14.56 5.14
C TRP A 366 -7.79 -14.32 3.99
N LEU A 367 -8.77 -13.42 4.13
CA LEU A 367 -9.78 -13.12 3.11
C LEU A 367 -9.17 -12.33 1.95
N SER A 368 -8.31 -11.35 2.25
CA SER A 368 -7.61 -10.55 1.24
C SER A 368 -6.73 -11.40 0.33
N GLN A 369 -6.20 -12.51 0.85
CA GLN A 369 -5.41 -13.47 0.09
C GLN A 369 -6.23 -14.38 -0.84
N LEU A 370 -7.55 -14.25 -0.90
CA LEU A 370 -8.41 -15.01 -1.80
C LEU A 370 -8.67 -14.21 -3.07
N TYR A 371 -7.89 -14.45 -4.12
CA TYR A 371 -8.00 -13.69 -5.37
C TYR A 371 -7.72 -14.53 -6.61
N ILE A 372 -7.98 -13.93 -7.78
CA ILE A 372 -7.57 -14.41 -9.10
C ILE A 372 -6.61 -13.38 -9.69
N SER A 373 -5.44 -13.80 -10.14
CA SER A 373 -4.46 -12.93 -10.80
C SER A 373 -4.90 -12.57 -12.23
N PHE A 374 -4.23 -11.59 -12.82
CA PHE A 374 -4.42 -11.18 -14.21
C PHE A 374 -4.46 -12.37 -15.18
N ASN A 375 -3.62 -13.38 -14.98
CA ASN A 375 -3.51 -14.56 -15.83
C ASN A 375 -4.69 -15.54 -15.72
N GLY A 376 -5.67 -15.24 -14.85
CA GLY A 376 -6.81 -16.10 -14.55
C GLY A 376 -6.46 -17.23 -13.57
N GLU A 377 -5.39 -17.08 -12.80
CA GLU A 377 -4.91 -18.07 -11.85
C GLU A 377 -5.40 -17.74 -10.45
N LEU A 378 -5.98 -18.72 -9.78
CA LEU A 378 -6.42 -18.56 -8.40
C LEU A 378 -5.21 -18.56 -7.47
N SER A 379 -5.26 -17.72 -6.43
CA SER A 379 -4.24 -17.71 -5.39
C SER A 379 -4.11 -19.07 -4.69
N PRO A 380 -2.93 -19.39 -4.13
CA PRO A 380 -2.73 -20.62 -3.36
C PRO A 380 -3.75 -20.77 -2.24
N SER A 381 -4.03 -19.69 -1.52
CA SER A 381 -5.03 -19.64 -0.44
C SER A 381 -6.45 -19.92 -0.94
N ALA A 382 -6.83 -19.44 -2.13
CA ALA A 382 -8.13 -19.74 -2.74
C ALA A 382 -8.26 -21.23 -3.13
N TRP A 383 -7.19 -21.83 -3.66
CA TRP A 383 -7.13 -23.27 -3.92
C TRP A 383 -7.22 -24.10 -2.64
N ALA A 384 -6.40 -23.76 -1.64
CA ALA A 384 -6.35 -24.44 -0.36
C ALA A 384 -7.70 -24.45 0.34
N LEU A 385 -8.36 -23.30 0.41
CA LEU A 385 -9.69 -23.20 0.99
C LEU A 385 -10.72 -24.01 0.19
N ALA A 386 -10.72 -23.95 -1.14
CA ALA A 386 -11.64 -24.75 -1.96
C ALA A 386 -11.42 -26.27 -1.77
N ASN A 387 -10.16 -26.71 -1.66
CA ASN A 387 -9.81 -28.11 -1.37
C ASN A 387 -10.27 -28.52 0.03
N LEU A 388 -9.99 -27.68 1.04
CA LEU A 388 -10.42 -27.89 2.42
C LEU A 388 -11.94 -28.09 2.50
N LEU A 389 -12.70 -27.18 1.89
CA LEU A 389 -14.16 -27.23 1.89
C LEU A 389 -14.68 -28.53 1.26
N THR A 390 -14.00 -29.05 0.24
CA THR A 390 -14.42 -30.27 -0.47
C THR A 390 -13.98 -31.60 0.15
N LEU A 391 -13.17 -31.59 1.23
CA LEU A 391 -12.79 -32.80 1.95
C LEU A 391 -14.01 -33.59 2.46
N THR A 392 -13.97 -34.91 2.33
CA THR A 392 -14.90 -35.82 3.03
C THR A 392 -14.60 -35.87 4.53
N GLY A 393 -15.52 -36.40 5.35
CA GLY A 393 -15.31 -36.52 6.79
C GLY A 393 -14.03 -37.31 7.14
N ALA A 394 -13.77 -38.42 6.46
CA ALA A 394 -12.55 -39.22 6.69
C ALA A 394 -11.27 -38.46 6.30
N GLN A 395 -11.29 -37.68 5.21
CA GLN A 395 -10.14 -36.87 4.81
C GLN A 395 -9.89 -35.70 5.77
N TRP A 396 -10.97 -35.08 6.24
CA TRP A 396 -10.91 -34.03 7.26
C TRP A 396 -10.29 -34.55 8.55
N GLU A 397 -10.70 -35.73 9.02
CA GLU A 397 -10.10 -36.34 10.20
C GLU A 397 -8.63 -36.71 10.01
N SER A 398 -8.25 -37.17 8.81
CA SER A 398 -6.87 -37.52 8.50
C SER A 398 -5.91 -36.33 8.40
N LEU A 399 -6.44 -35.10 8.34
CA LEU A 399 -5.64 -33.87 8.33
C LEU A 399 -4.98 -33.62 9.70
N PHE A 400 -5.49 -34.25 10.77
CA PHE A 400 -5.01 -34.06 12.13
C PHE A 400 -4.29 -35.31 12.64
N SER A 401 -3.07 -35.13 13.16
CA SER A 401 -2.26 -36.21 13.74
C SER A 401 -2.85 -36.72 15.05
N GLN A 402 -3.51 -35.84 15.81
CA GLN A 402 -4.34 -36.16 16.98
C GLN A 402 -5.53 -35.19 17.03
N LYS A 403 -6.77 -35.68 16.99
CA LYS A 403 -7.95 -34.89 17.36
C LYS A 403 -7.91 -34.68 18.88
N ALA A 404 -7.28 -33.61 19.32
CA ALA A 404 -7.23 -33.25 20.74
C ALA A 404 -7.98 -31.94 20.97
N SER A 405 -8.74 -31.91 22.06
CA SER A 405 -9.51 -30.78 22.61
C SER A 405 -10.91 -30.55 22.00
N PRO A 406 -11.90 -30.08 22.79
CA PRO A 406 -13.19 -29.58 22.28
C PRO A 406 -13.06 -28.35 21.36
N TYR A 407 -11.86 -27.78 21.22
CA TYR A 407 -11.55 -26.66 20.33
C TYR A 407 -10.63 -27.13 19.18
N ILE A 408 -11.11 -26.99 17.94
CA ILE A 408 -10.39 -27.48 16.75
C ILE A 408 -9.09 -26.71 16.44
N SER A 409 -8.94 -25.51 17.00
CA SER A 409 -7.72 -24.70 16.94
C SER A 409 -6.52 -25.39 17.59
N ASP A 410 -6.75 -26.26 18.58
CA ASP A 410 -5.67 -26.87 19.37
C ASP A 410 -5.19 -28.21 18.75
N SER A 411 -5.78 -28.62 17.63
CA SER A 411 -5.49 -29.89 16.99
C SER A 411 -4.20 -29.82 16.18
N ILE A 412 -3.30 -30.77 16.42
CA ILE A 412 -2.01 -30.87 15.71
C ILE A 412 -2.27 -31.34 14.28
N VAL A 413 -1.88 -30.51 13.31
CA VAL A 413 -1.98 -30.82 11.89
C VAL A 413 -0.94 -31.86 11.50
N ASN A 414 -1.33 -32.76 10.60
CA ASN A 414 -0.37 -33.62 9.91
C ASN A 414 0.21 -32.85 8.71
N GLU A 415 1.40 -32.31 8.86
CA GLU A 415 2.08 -31.51 7.83
C GLU A 415 2.23 -32.25 6.49
N GLU A 416 2.38 -33.59 6.51
CA GLU A 416 2.41 -34.42 5.29
C GLU A 416 1.12 -34.33 4.46
N LYS A 417 0.05 -33.77 5.02
CA LYS A 417 -1.24 -33.58 4.34
C LYS A 417 -1.46 -32.17 3.80
N LEU A 418 -0.64 -31.18 4.18
CA LEU A 418 -0.71 -29.82 3.64
C LEU A 418 -0.54 -29.76 2.11
N PRO A 419 0.35 -30.54 1.47
CA PRO A 419 0.47 -30.58 0.00
C PRO A 419 -0.83 -30.97 -0.72
N PHE A 420 -1.76 -31.66 -0.04
CA PHE A 420 -3.06 -31.96 -0.62
C PHE A 420 -3.90 -30.69 -0.85
N LEU A 421 -3.77 -29.69 0.03
CA LEU A 421 -4.52 -28.44 -0.07
C LEU A 421 -4.02 -27.56 -1.23
N ALA A 422 -2.74 -27.66 -1.62
CA ALA A 422 -2.19 -26.93 -2.76
C ALA A 422 -2.62 -27.47 -4.14
N LYS A 423 -3.30 -28.62 -4.21
CA LYS A 423 -3.64 -29.27 -5.49
C LYS A 423 -4.60 -28.45 -6.35
N THR A 424 -4.18 -28.09 -7.55
CA THR A 424 -5.00 -27.35 -8.53
C THR A 424 -5.86 -28.24 -9.45
N ASN A 425 -5.71 -29.56 -9.36
CA ASN A 425 -6.39 -30.54 -10.23
C ASN A 425 -7.61 -31.22 -9.59
N ASN A 426 -8.01 -30.82 -8.37
CA ASN A 426 -9.15 -31.42 -7.69
C ASN A 426 -10.49 -31.06 -8.37
N LEU A 427 -11.17 -32.07 -8.93
CA LEU A 427 -12.43 -31.91 -9.66
C LEU A 427 -13.57 -31.34 -8.81
N HIS A 428 -13.64 -31.68 -7.51
CA HIS A 428 -14.67 -31.15 -6.62
C HIS A 428 -14.41 -29.67 -6.30
N ALA A 429 -13.16 -29.30 -6.03
CA ALA A 429 -12.76 -27.91 -5.82
C ALA A 429 -13.01 -27.08 -7.08
N LYS A 430 -12.61 -27.56 -8.26
CA LYS A 430 -12.92 -26.92 -9.55
C LYS A 430 -14.41 -26.65 -9.73
N ARG A 431 -15.27 -27.63 -9.45
CA ARG A 431 -16.74 -27.45 -9.53
C ARG A 431 -17.28 -26.43 -8.53
N LEU A 432 -16.74 -26.39 -7.32
CA LEU A 432 -17.11 -25.40 -6.30
C LEU A 432 -16.73 -23.99 -6.77
N LEU A 433 -15.47 -23.82 -7.18
CA LEU A 433 -14.92 -22.57 -7.72
C LEU A 433 -15.69 -22.09 -8.95
N SER A 434 -15.94 -22.96 -9.94
CA SER A 434 -16.72 -22.58 -11.12
C SER A 434 -18.14 -22.11 -10.80
N ARG A 435 -18.76 -22.63 -9.73
CA ARG A 435 -20.07 -22.15 -9.27
C ARG A 435 -19.94 -20.78 -8.62
N LEU A 436 -18.99 -20.63 -7.69
CA LEU A 436 -18.69 -19.37 -7.01
C LEU A 436 -18.45 -18.24 -8.02
N LEU A 437 -17.59 -18.48 -9.03
CA LEU A 437 -17.24 -17.47 -10.03
C LEU A 437 -18.41 -17.11 -10.95
N LYS A 438 -19.31 -18.06 -11.27
CA LYS A 438 -20.53 -17.77 -12.04
C LYS A 438 -21.55 -16.95 -11.26
N ASP A 439 -21.54 -17.07 -9.94
CA ASP A 439 -22.42 -16.33 -9.05
C ASP A 439 -21.88 -14.93 -8.70
N LYS A 440 -20.58 -14.66 -8.96
CA LYS A 440 -19.98 -13.34 -8.77
C LYS A 440 -20.59 -12.36 -9.79
N GLN A 441 -21.28 -11.34 -9.28
CA GLN A 441 -21.92 -10.32 -10.08
C GLN A 441 -21.05 -9.07 -10.13
N LEU A 442 -20.62 -8.69 -11.32
CA LEU A 442 -20.00 -7.41 -11.61
C LEU A 442 -20.94 -6.55 -12.45
N SER A 443 -20.76 -5.23 -12.39
CA SER A 443 -21.55 -4.28 -13.16
C SER A 443 -21.35 -4.46 -14.66
N ASN A 444 -22.43 -4.64 -15.41
CA ASN A 444 -22.34 -4.92 -16.84
C ASN A 444 -22.02 -3.64 -17.64
N VAL A 445 -20.77 -3.49 -18.06
CA VAL A 445 -20.33 -2.36 -18.91
C VAL A 445 -20.47 -2.76 -20.39
N LYS A 446 -21.70 -3.03 -20.86
CA LYS A 446 -21.91 -3.26 -22.30
C LYS A 446 -21.84 -1.94 -23.06
N GLY A 447 -20.71 -1.75 -23.76
CA GLY A 447 -20.57 -0.83 -24.89
C GLY A 447 -20.77 0.64 -24.55
N GLY A 448 -19.81 1.26 -23.85
CA GLY A 448 -19.61 2.71 -23.80
C GLY A 448 -20.75 3.59 -23.27
N GLN A 449 -21.91 3.02 -22.93
CA GLN A 449 -23.03 3.76 -22.39
C GLN A 449 -22.80 4.03 -20.92
N VAL A 450 -22.29 5.24 -20.67
CA VAL A 450 -22.30 5.90 -19.37
C VAL A 450 -23.72 5.83 -18.81
N PRO A 451 -23.93 5.33 -17.57
CA PRO A 451 -25.21 5.53 -16.91
C PRO A 451 -25.47 7.04 -16.88
N HIS A 452 -26.52 7.51 -17.56
CA HIS A 452 -26.84 8.93 -17.54
C HIS A 452 -27.10 9.37 -16.10
N GLY A 453 -26.47 10.48 -15.66
CA GLY A 453 -26.67 11.04 -14.32
C GLY A 453 -25.78 10.47 -13.22
N THR A 454 -24.58 9.99 -13.52
CA THR A 454 -23.58 9.62 -12.50
C THR A 454 -22.99 10.83 -11.78
N GLY A 455 -23.02 12.04 -12.36
CA GLY A 455 -22.36 13.21 -11.74
C GLY A 455 -20.83 13.04 -11.55
N VAL A 456 -20.25 12.00 -12.15
CA VAL A 456 -18.82 11.68 -12.10
C VAL A 456 -18.15 12.24 -13.35
N PRO A 457 -16.99 12.91 -13.24
CA PRO A 457 -16.26 13.40 -14.40
C PRO A 457 -15.96 12.28 -15.40
N GLY A 458 -16.04 12.58 -16.70
CA GLY A 458 -15.93 11.57 -17.77
C GLY A 458 -14.63 10.74 -17.73
N LYS A 459 -13.51 11.37 -17.38
CA LYS A 459 -12.20 10.70 -17.24
C LYS A 459 -12.22 9.68 -16.09
N MET A 460 -12.76 10.05 -14.94
CA MET A 460 -12.84 9.15 -13.78
C MET A 460 -13.77 7.96 -14.05
N LEU A 461 -14.86 8.21 -14.77
CA LEU A 461 -15.77 7.16 -15.19
C LEU A 461 -15.08 6.18 -16.17
N GLN A 462 -14.27 6.68 -17.10
CA GLN A 462 -13.48 5.85 -18.00
C GLN A 462 -12.50 4.95 -17.22
N ASN A 463 -11.84 5.48 -16.19
CA ASN A 463 -10.94 4.70 -15.34
C ASN A 463 -11.68 3.59 -14.58
N ALA A 464 -12.85 3.88 -14.01
CA ALA A 464 -13.69 2.86 -13.39
C ALA A 464 -14.15 1.77 -14.38
N GLN A 465 -14.43 2.14 -15.64
CA GLN A 465 -14.77 1.16 -16.67
C GLN A 465 -13.60 0.25 -17.04
N ILE A 466 -12.37 0.78 -17.08
CA ILE A 466 -11.16 -0.01 -17.34
C ILE A 466 -11.02 -1.10 -16.27
N LEU A 467 -11.12 -0.73 -14.99
CA LEU A 467 -11.07 -1.69 -13.88
C LEU A 467 -12.15 -2.78 -14.01
N VAL A 468 -13.42 -2.38 -14.18
CA VAL A 468 -14.54 -3.34 -14.29
C VAL A 468 -14.37 -4.28 -15.50
N GLN A 469 -13.87 -3.77 -16.62
CA GLN A 469 -13.60 -4.60 -17.80
C GLN A 469 -12.43 -5.56 -17.58
N SER A 470 -11.40 -5.14 -16.86
CA SER A 470 -10.26 -6.00 -16.51
C SER A 470 -10.73 -7.17 -15.66
N GLU A 471 -11.49 -6.91 -14.60
CA GLU A 471 -12.01 -7.96 -13.72
C GLU A 471 -12.92 -8.96 -14.45
N HIS A 472 -13.77 -8.50 -15.38
CA HIS A 472 -14.55 -9.42 -16.22
C HIS A 472 -13.65 -10.35 -17.02
N ARG A 473 -12.59 -9.83 -17.66
CA ARG A 473 -11.66 -10.64 -18.45
C ARG A 473 -10.91 -11.65 -17.58
N ILE A 474 -10.51 -11.26 -16.37
CA ILE A 474 -9.85 -12.15 -15.41
C ILE A 474 -10.80 -13.30 -15.02
N LEU A 475 -12.06 -12.99 -14.71
CA LEU A 475 -13.07 -14.00 -14.40
C LEU A 475 -13.31 -14.96 -15.58
N GLU A 476 -13.42 -14.44 -16.80
CA GLU A 476 -13.57 -15.24 -18.02
C GLU A 476 -12.38 -16.21 -18.21
N ARG A 477 -11.13 -15.70 -18.13
CA ARG A 477 -9.91 -16.53 -18.21
C ARG A 477 -9.90 -17.63 -17.15
N CYS A 478 -10.25 -17.29 -15.90
CA CYS A 478 -10.28 -18.27 -14.83
C CYS A 478 -11.34 -19.35 -15.05
N LEU A 479 -12.53 -18.97 -15.51
CA LEU A 479 -13.59 -19.92 -15.84
C LEU A 479 -13.19 -20.89 -16.96
N GLU A 480 -12.47 -20.42 -17.98
CA GLU A 480 -11.91 -21.26 -19.05
C GLU A 480 -10.87 -22.25 -18.53
N ARG A 481 -10.02 -21.84 -17.58
CA ARG A 481 -9.03 -22.74 -16.94
C ARG A 481 -9.66 -23.80 -16.03
N LEU A 482 -10.83 -23.50 -15.45
CA LEU A 482 -11.55 -24.42 -14.57
C LEU A 482 -12.43 -25.42 -15.31
N SER A 483 -12.86 -25.11 -16.55
CA SER A 483 -13.58 -26.02 -17.44
C SER A 483 -12.68 -27.14 -17.96
#